data_AF-D5SVG1-F1
#
_entry.id   AF-D5SVG1-F1
#
_cell.length_a   1.000
_cell.length_b   1.000
_cell.length_c   1.000
_cell.angle_alpha   90.00
_cell.angle_beta   90.00
_cell.angle_gamma   90.00
#
_symmetry.space_group_name_H-M   'P 1'
#
loop_
_entity.id
_entity.type
_entity.pdbx_description
1 polymer ?
#
loop_
_entity_poly.entity_id
_entity_poly.type
_entity_poly.pdbx_seq_one_letter_code
_entity_poly.pdbx_strand_id
1 'polypeptide(L)'
;MFPFALAFLLGVNQSAIANEETPAEAAFQKLHESEQKKYAQLAESYLMALKDQPDNPVLWLQAGDARFFAGDSAGALAAYDECLRISPARYASFWQRGLVLHALGKWKDGALQFEAYHEQISQSDRENGLWQFLCNREQFDEKTALQKRIRYEKVDRQPFPLVYRYYEGEVTLEQVKAQLAQASLTKNEQQSTDFYLPLYVALLTDARGQKDKARALYDEALQSTWAREAGYGPQYMWQVARLQRARLPKNTK
;
A
#
# COMPACT_ATOMS: atom_id res chain seq x y z
N MET A 1 -7.28 36.78 67.77
CA MET A 1 -7.64 35.37 67.46
C MET A 1 -8.63 35.40 66.30
N PHE A 2 -8.16 35.18 65.08
CA PHE A 2 -8.97 35.07 63.86
C PHE A 2 -8.47 33.86 63.07
N PRO A 3 -9.35 33.08 62.41
CA PRO A 3 -9.09 31.69 62.08
C PRO A 3 -8.42 31.49 60.72
N PHE A 4 -7.80 30.32 60.60
CA PHE A 4 -7.27 29.69 59.40
C PHE A 4 -8.23 29.77 58.19
N ALA A 5 -7.73 30.22 57.05
CA ALA A 5 -8.31 29.94 55.75
C ALA A 5 -7.38 28.97 55.00
N LEU A 6 -7.80 27.70 54.94
CA LEU A 6 -7.16 26.64 54.19
C LEU A 6 -7.57 26.77 52.71
N ALA A 7 -6.67 27.25 51.85
CA ALA A 7 -6.89 27.26 50.42
C ALA A 7 -6.59 25.87 49.85
N PHE A 8 -7.65 25.11 49.52
CA PHE A 8 -7.55 23.87 48.75
C PHE A 8 -7.28 24.23 47.29
N LEU A 9 -6.01 24.20 46.88
CA LEU A 9 -5.64 24.12 45.45
C LEU A 9 -5.92 22.69 44.99
N LEU A 10 -7.07 22.47 44.37
CA LEU A 10 -7.30 21.29 43.53
C LEU A 10 -6.35 21.41 42.33
N GLY A 11 -5.17 20.81 42.45
CA GLY A 11 -4.32 20.52 41.30
C GLY A 11 -5.08 19.58 40.39
N VAL A 12 -5.54 20.07 39.25
CA VAL A 12 -5.97 19.20 38.15
C VAL A 12 -4.71 18.45 37.73
N ASN A 13 -4.68 17.17 38.06
CA ASN A 13 -3.59 16.28 37.71
C ASN A 13 -3.59 16.15 36.18
N GLN A 14 -2.68 16.87 35.51
CA GLN A 14 -2.49 16.86 34.06
C GLN A 14 -1.74 15.61 33.56
N SER A 15 -1.71 14.53 34.35
CA SER A 15 -1.11 13.26 33.98
C SER A 15 -2.20 12.25 33.61
N ALA A 16 -2.14 11.79 32.36
CA ALA A 16 -2.89 10.66 31.78
C ALA A 16 -4.32 10.94 31.28
N ILE A 17 -4.45 11.77 30.24
CA ILE A 17 -5.35 11.37 29.15
C ILE A 17 -4.58 10.31 28.37
N ALA A 18 -4.67 9.05 28.80
CA ALA A 18 -4.37 7.95 27.92
C ALA A 18 -5.36 8.09 26.76
N ASN A 19 -4.86 8.41 25.56
CA ASN A 19 -5.69 8.50 24.38
C ASN A 19 -6.32 7.12 24.16
N GLU A 20 -7.60 6.97 24.55
CA GLU A 20 -8.30 5.69 24.43
C GLU A 20 -8.32 5.28 22.96
N GLU A 21 -7.69 4.14 22.67
CA GLU A 21 -7.66 3.55 21.35
C GLU A 21 -9.10 3.25 20.91
N THR A 22 -9.52 3.82 19.77
CA THR A 22 -10.89 3.61 19.29
C THR A 22 -11.13 2.13 18.97
N PRO A 23 -12.37 1.60 19.08
CA PRO A 23 -12.66 0.22 18.72
C PRO A 23 -12.25 -0.14 17.27
N ALA A 24 -12.37 0.80 16.34
CA ALA A 24 -11.93 0.63 14.96
C ALA A 24 -10.39 0.50 14.85
N GLU A 25 -9.65 1.31 15.62
CA GLU A 25 -8.19 1.21 15.67
C GLU A 25 -7.74 -0.11 16.27
N ALA A 26 -8.32 -0.52 17.40
CA ALA A 26 -8.02 -1.81 18.03
C ALA A 26 -8.34 -3.00 17.10
N ALA A 27 -9.45 -2.93 16.35
CA ALA A 27 -9.81 -3.94 15.36
C ALA A 27 -8.79 -4.01 14.20
N PHE A 28 -8.35 -2.85 13.69
CA PHE A 28 -7.30 -2.79 12.66
C PHE A 28 -5.99 -3.37 13.19
N GLN A 29 -5.54 -2.99 14.39
CA GLN A 29 -4.29 -3.48 14.96
C GLN A 29 -4.30 -5.00 15.13
N LYS A 30 -5.39 -5.55 15.69
CA LYS A 30 -5.57 -7.00 15.82
C LYS A 30 -5.53 -7.73 14.47
N LEU A 31 -6.18 -7.18 13.44
CA LEU A 31 -6.13 -7.73 12.08
C LEU A 31 -4.71 -7.66 11.52
N HIS A 32 -4.03 -6.51 11.68
CA HIS A 32 -2.69 -6.27 11.19
C HIS A 32 -1.69 -7.26 11.79
N GLU A 33 -1.67 -7.41 13.11
CA GLU A 33 -0.80 -8.34 13.83
C GLU A 33 -1.08 -9.80 13.44
N SER A 34 -2.35 -10.17 13.30
CA SER A 34 -2.75 -11.51 12.87
C SER A 34 -2.21 -11.84 11.47
N GLU A 35 -2.33 -10.91 10.52
CA GLU A 35 -1.80 -11.09 9.16
C GLU A 35 -0.27 -11.12 9.18
N GLN A 36 0.40 -10.24 9.94
CA GLN A 36 1.86 -10.26 10.08
C GLN A 36 2.36 -11.63 10.57
N LYS A 37 1.76 -12.14 11.65
CA LYS A 37 2.12 -13.45 12.23
C LYS A 37 1.90 -14.59 11.23
N LYS A 38 0.75 -14.60 10.56
CA LYS A 38 0.41 -15.61 9.55
C LYS A 38 1.46 -15.65 8.43
N TYR A 39 1.84 -14.49 7.90
CA TYR A 39 2.79 -14.44 6.78
C TYR A 39 4.24 -14.64 7.20
N ALA A 40 4.62 -14.28 8.43
CA ALA A 40 5.93 -14.63 8.98
C ALA A 40 6.12 -16.16 9.05
N GLN A 41 5.11 -16.88 9.56
CA GLN A 41 5.13 -18.36 9.61
C GLN A 41 5.15 -18.98 8.20
N LEU A 42 4.42 -18.39 7.25
CA LEU A 42 4.44 -18.85 5.87
C LEU A 42 5.81 -18.65 5.22
N ALA A 43 6.45 -17.50 5.45
CA ALA A 43 7.81 -17.23 4.98
C ALA A 43 8.81 -18.26 5.53
N GLU A 44 8.75 -18.57 6.83
CA GLU A 44 9.59 -19.61 7.45
C GLU A 44 9.40 -20.99 6.79
N SER A 45 8.17 -21.32 6.42
CA SER A 45 7.86 -22.60 5.75
C SER A 45 8.53 -22.68 4.38
N TYR A 46 8.50 -21.60 3.59
CA TYR A 46 9.21 -21.54 2.30
C TYR A 46 10.73 -21.57 2.46
N LEU A 47 11.27 -20.86 3.46
CA LEU A 47 12.71 -20.86 3.75
C LEU A 47 13.20 -22.23 4.22
N MET A 48 12.36 -23.00 4.91
CA MET A 48 12.68 -24.39 5.26
C MET A 48 12.76 -25.26 4.00
N ALA A 49 11.79 -25.15 3.09
CA ALA A 49 11.80 -25.90 1.82
C ALA A 49 13.00 -25.55 0.93
N LEU A 50 13.48 -24.29 1.00
CA LEU A 50 14.68 -23.84 0.29
C LEU A 50 15.97 -24.52 0.76
N LYS A 51 16.01 -25.17 1.94
CA LYS A 51 17.19 -25.94 2.36
C LYS A 51 17.46 -27.13 1.44
N ASP A 52 16.40 -27.75 0.93
CA ASP A 52 16.48 -28.89 0.01
C ASP A 52 16.49 -28.43 -1.46
N GLN A 53 15.98 -27.23 -1.74
CA GLN A 53 15.86 -26.67 -3.09
C GLN A 53 16.39 -25.22 -3.16
N PRO A 54 17.68 -24.98 -2.90
CA PRO A 54 18.22 -23.62 -2.73
C PRO A 54 18.13 -22.75 -3.99
N ASP A 55 18.12 -23.38 -5.17
CA ASP A 55 18.02 -22.69 -6.46
C ASP A 55 16.59 -22.77 -7.05
N ASN A 56 15.55 -22.92 -6.23
CA ASN A 56 14.16 -22.85 -6.69
C ASN A 56 13.64 -21.40 -6.62
N PRO A 57 13.54 -20.68 -7.75
CA PRO A 57 13.19 -19.27 -7.74
C PRO A 57 11.71 -19.03 -7.38
N VAL A 58 10.84 -20.04 -7.52
CA VAL A 58 9.43 -19.94 -7.14
C VAL A 58 9.30 -19.92 -5.62
N LEU A 59 10.08 -20.76 -4.91
CA LEU A 59 10.10 -20.74 -3.44
C LEU A 59 10.66 -19.43 -2.90
N TRP A 60 11.70 -18.88 -3.54
CA TRP A 60 12.20 -17.54 -3.20
C TRP A 60 11.14 -16.45 -3.44
N LEU A 61 10.37 -16.52 -4.53
CA LEU A 61 9.32 -15.54 -4.84
C LEU A 61 8.23 -15.59 -3.76
N GLN A 62 7.80 -16.80 -3.41
CA GLN A 62 6.78 -17.04 -2.39
C GLN A 62 7.27 -16.61 -0.99
N ALA A 63 8.55 -16.84 -0.67
CA ALA A 63 9.18 -16.33 0.54
C ALA A 63 9.22 -14.80 0.55
N GLY A 64 9.52 -14.17 -0.58
CA GLY A 64 9.54 -12.71 -0.75
C GLY A 64 8.17 -12.08 -0.52
N ASP A 65 7.12 -12.62 -1.17
CA ASP A 65 5.74 -12.18 -0.97
C ASP A 65 5.33 -12.31 0.50
N ALA A 66 5.58 -13.48 1.11
CA ALA A 66 5.24 -13.73 2.50
C ALA A 66 6.00 -12.81 3.46
N ARG A 67 7.30 -12.56 3.24
CA ARG A 67 8.07 -11.60 4.05
C ARG A 67 7.54 -10.18 3.90
N PHE A 68 7.21 -9.75 2.68
CA PHE A 68 6.65 -8.42 2.47
C PHE A 68 5.33 -8.26 3.22
N PHE A 69 4.43 -9.25 3.11
CA PHE A 69 3.16 -9.25 3.85
C PHE A 69 3.36 -9.37 5.37
N ALA A 70 4.44 -9.98 5.84
CA ALA A 70 4.81 -9.95 7.26
C ALA A 70 5.31 -8.55 7.74
N GLY A 71 5.54 -7.62 6.82
CA GLY A 71 6.14 -6.31 7.09
C GLY A 71 7.67 -6.29 6.99
N ASP A 72 8.30 -7.43 6.68
CA ASP A 72 9.75 -7.54 6.47
C ASP A 72 10.10 -7.20 5.02
N SER A 73 10.08 -5.90 4.71
CA SER A 73 10.41 -5.43 3.36
C SER A 73 11.88 -5.68 2.98
N ALA A 74 12.80 -5.66 3.96
CA ALA A 74 14.22 -5.90 3.71
C ALA A 74 14.49 -7.36 3.33
N GLY A 75 13.94 -8.31 4.09
CA GLY A 75 14.04 -9.73 3.77
C GLY A 75 13.25 -10.11 2.53
N ALA A 76 12.15 -9.40 2.21
CA ALA A 76 11.44 -9.56 0.95
C ALA A 76 12.32 -9.18 -0.25
N LEU A 77 13.01 -8.03 -0.18
CA LEU A 77 13.92 -7.60 -1.23
C LEU A 77 15.04 -8.62 -1.43
N ALA A 78 15.64 -9.13 -0.35
CA ALA A 78 16.68 -10.16 -0.43
C ALA A 78 16.18 -11.44 -1.12
N ALA A 79 14.96 -11.88 -0.81
CA ALA A 79 14.38 -13.07 -1.46
C ALA A 79 14.09 -12.83 -2.96
N TYR A 80 13.62 -11.64 -3.31
CA TYR A 80 13.43 -11.24 -4.70
C TYR A 80 14.74 -11.10 -5.48
N ASP A 81 15.82 -10.65 -4.83
CA ASP A 81 17.15 -10.60 -5.43
C ASP A 81 17.70 -12.02 -5.68
N GLU A 82 17.38 -13.01 -4.84
CA GLU A 82 17.69 -14.42 -5.12
C GLU A 82 16.89 -14.97 -6.32
N CYS A 83 15.60 -14.65 -6.46
CA CYS A 83 14.83 -14.99 -7.67
C CYS A 83 15.52 -14.47 -8.93
N LEU A 84 15.93 -13.21 -8.88
CA LEU A 84 16.63 -12.53 -9.97
C LEU A 84 17.98 -13.19 -10.26
N ARG A 85 18.76 -13.53 -9.24
CA ARG A 85 20.05 -14.23 -9.39
C ARG A 85 19.89 -15.59 -10.06
N ILE A 86 18.89 -16.37 -9.64
CA ILE A 86 18.65 -17.74 -10.13
C ILE A 86 18.07 -17.76 -11.54
N SER A 87 17.16 -16.82 -11.86
CA SER A 87 16.49 -16.78 -13.15
C SER A 87 16.35 -15.35 -13.66
N PRO A 88 17.46 -14.74 -14.13
CA PRO A 88 17.48 -13.34 -14.57
C PRO A 88 16.45 -13.05 -15.65
N ALA A 89 16.34 -13.92 -16.67
CA ALA A 89 15.39 -13.70 -17.77
C ALA A 89 13.91 -13.70 -17.35
N ARG A 90 13.57 -14.44 -16.28
CA ARG A 90 12.19 -14.55 -15.80
C ARG A 90 11.83 -13.46 -14.79
N TYR A 91 12.79 -13.02 -13.97
CA TYR A 91 12.55 -12.13 -12.84
C TYR A 91 13.32 -10.80 -12.93
N ALA A 92 13.89 -10.45 -14.09
CA ALA A 92 14.51 -9.14 -14.32
C ALA A 92 13.60 -7.97 -13.90
N SER A 93 12.30 -8.14 -14.16
CA SER A 93 11.40 -7.02 -14.26
C SER A 93 10.04 -7.34 -13.67
N PHE A 94 9.91 -7.77 -12.40
CA PHE A 94 8.58 -8.03 -11.80
C PHE A 94 8.16 -6.91 -10.85
N TRP A 95 6.87 -6.58 -10.90
CA TRP A 95 6.29 -5.42 -10.23
C TRP A 95 6.38 -5.52 -8.69
N GLN A 96 6.32 -6.74 -8.11
CA GLN A 96 6.41 -6.93 -6.66
C GLN A 96 7.71 -6.38 -6.07
N ARG A 97 8.84 -6.57 -6.76
CA ARG A 97 10.12 -6.00 -6.34
C ARG A 97 10.09 -4.48 -6.32
N GLY A 98 9.42 -3.85 -7.30
CA GLY A 98 9.23 -2.40 -7.34
C GLY A 98 8.45 -1.87 -6.14
N LEU A 99 7.40 -2.60 -5.71
CA LEU A 99 6.63 -2.25 -4.51
C LEU A 99 7.46 -2.34 -3.23
N VAL A 100 8.31 -3.35 -3.12
CA VAL A 100 9.22 -3.50 -1.97
C VAL A 100 10.30 -2.41 -1.97
N LEU A 101 10.86 -2.07 -3.13
CA LEU A 101 11.81 -0.95 -3.26
C LEU A 101 11.15 0.37 -2.84
N HIS A 102 9.91 0.61 -3.25
CA HIS A 102 9.11 1.73 -2.77
C HIS A 102 8.93 1.64 -1.23
N ALA A 103 8.52 0.51 -0.67
CA ALA A 103 8.34 0.38 0.78
C ALA A 103 9.63 0.67 1.59
N LEU A 104 10.80 0.39 1.01
CA LEU A 104 12.12 0.64 1.60
C LEU A 104 12.66 2.07 1.35
N GLY A 105 11.91 2.91 0.65
CA GLY A 105 12.36 4.26 0.27
C GLY A 105 13.46 4.30 -0.80
N LYS A 106 13.68 3.18 -1.51
CA LYS A 106 14.60 3.09 -2.64
C LYS A 106 13.90 3.56 -3.92
N TRP A 107 13.48 4.83 -3.90
CA TRP A 107 12.58 5.41 -4.91
C TRP A 107 13.14 5.31 -6.33
N LYS A 108 14.42 5.64 -6.51
CA LYS A 108 15.10 5.58 -7.81
C LYS A 108 15.08 4.17 -8.39
N ASP A 109 15.49 3.19 -7.59
CA ASP A 109 15.53 1.79 -8.02
C ASP A 109 14.12 1.27 -8.29
N GLY A 110 13.13 1.67 -7.48
CA GLY A 110 11.73 1.33 -7.67
C GLY A 110 11.15 1.88 -8.98
N ALA A 111 11.42 3.16 -9.30
CA ALA A 111 11.00 3.76 -10.57
C ALA A 111 11.58 3.01 -11.78
N LEU A 112 12.88 2.73 -11.76
CA LEU A 112 13.57 1.95 -12.81
C LEU A 112 12.99 0.52 -12.93
N GLN A 113 12.66 -0.11 -11.80
CA GLN A 113 12.05 -1.45 -11.79
C GLN A 113 10.69 -1.48 -12.49
N PHE A 114 9.85 -0.46 -12.28
CA PHE A 114 8.54 -0.35 -12.92
C PHE A 114 8.64 0.03 -14.40
N GLU A 115 9.63 0.83 -14.78
CA GLU A 115 9.94 1.12 -16.20
C GLU A 115 10.35 -0.16 -16.92
N ALA A 116 11.28 -0.94 -16.35
CA ALA A 116 11.71 -2.20 -16.94
C ALA A 116 10.56 -3.23 -17.06
N TYR A 117 9.67 -3.33 -16.07
CA TYR A 117 8.49 -4.21 -16.15
C TYR A 117 7.52 -3.76 -17.26
N HIS A 118 7.31 -2.45 -17.41
CA HIS A 118 6.45 -1.93 -18.47
C HIS A 118 6.99 -2.26 -19.86
N GLU A 119 8.28 -2.04 -20.07
CA GLU A 119 8.93 -2.27 -21.37
C GLU A 119 9.03 -3.75 -21.73
N GLN A 120 9.36 -4.60 -20.77
CA GLN A 120 9.74 -5.99 -21.05
C GLN A 120 8.61 -7.00 -20.85
N ILE A 121 7.64 -6.70 -19.97
CA ILE A 121 6.65 -7.68 -19.50
C ILE A 121 5.22 -7.27 -19.84
N SER A 122 4.79 -6.06 -19.43
CA SER A 122 3.41 -5.64 -19.63
C SER A 122 3.22 -4.14 -19.77
N GLN A 123 2.80 -3.72 -20.96
CA GLN A 123 2.33 -2.37 -21.22
C GLN A 123 0.86 -2.15 -20.81
N SER A 124 0.20 -3.18 -20.28
CA SER A 124 -1.24 -3.16 -19.94
C SER A 124 -1.52 -3.17 -18.44
N ASP A 125 -0.47 -3.22 -17.62
CA ASP A 125 -0.61 -3.11 -16.18
C ASP A 125 -1.01 -1.68 -15.80
N ARG A 126 -2.21 -1.55 -15.24
CA ARG A 126 -2.84 -0.27 -14.90
C ARG A 126 -2.19 0.37 -13.69
N GLU A 127 -1.68 -0.47 -12.79
CA GLU A 127 -1.16 -0.10 -11.48
C GLU A 127 0.29 0.35 -11.60
N ASN A 128 1.05 -0.27 -12.50
CA ASN A 128 2.48 -0.05 -12.69
C ASN A 128 2.86 1.44 -12.86
N GLY A 129 2.15 2.16 -13.74
CA GLY A 129 2.45 3.58 -13.99
C GLY A 129 2.17 4.48 -12.79
N LEU A 130 1.17 4.15 -11.97
CA LEU A 130 0.86 4.88 -10.73
C LEU A 130 1.96 4.66 -9.69
N TRP A 131 2.48 3.44 -9.56
CA TRP A 131 3.59 3.15 -8.64
C TRP A 131 4.91 3.77 -9.08
N GLN A 132 5.22 3.74 -10.38
CA GLN A 132 6.37 4.45 -10.93
C GLN A 132 6.27 5.95 -10.66
N PHE A 133 5.09 6.53 -10.85
CA PHE A 133 4.84 7.93 -10.53
C PHE A 133 5.09 8.24 -9.04
N LEU A 134 4.59 7.41 -8.13
CA LEU A 134 4.80 7.59 -6.68
C LEU A 134 6.29 7.56 -6.32
N CYS A 135 7.06 6.62 -6.88
CA CYS A 135 8.52 6.62 -6.75
C CYS A 135 9.17 7.90 -7.29
N ASN A 136 8.72 8.40 -8.44
CA ASN A 136 9.26 9.62 -9.03
C ASN A 136 8.91 10.88 -8.22
N ARG A 137 7.74 10.93 -7.60
CA ARG A 137 7.31 12.06 -6.76
C ARG A 137 8.19 12.24 -5.52
N GLU A 138 8.77 11.17 -4.99
CA GLU A 138 9.73 11.24 -3.88
C GLU A 138 11.13 11.70 -4.33
N GLN A 139 11.37 11.82 -5.64
CA GLN A 139 12.64 12.24 -6.23
C GLN A 139 12.57 13.60 -6.93
N PHE A 140 11.38 13.96 -7.42
CA PHE A 140 11.13 15.15 -8.23
C PHE A 140 9.86 15.86 -7.73
N ASP A 141 9.71 17.13 -8.08
CA ASP A 141 8.42 17.80 -7.90
C ASP A 141 7.31 17.07 -8.68
N GLU A 142 6.06 17.25 -8.25
CA GLU A 142 4.93 16.49 -8.80
C GLU A 142 4.73 16.71 -10.31
N LYS A 143 5.00 17.92 -10.82
CA LYS A 143 4.89 18.23 -12.24
C LYS A 143 5.94 17.46 -13.03
N THR A 144 7.19 17.43 -12.57
CA THR A 144 8.26 16.64 -13.18
C THR A 144 7.98 15.14 -13.10
N ALA A 145 7.48 14.65 -11.97
CA ALA A 145 7.08 13.25 -11.82
C ALA A 145 5.95 12.86 -12.82
N LEU A 146 4.95 13.74 -13.00
CA LEU A 146 3.90 13.54 -14.00
C LEU A 146 4.45 13.51 -15.43
N GLN A 147 5.43 14.35 -15.75
CA GLN A 147 6.06 14.36 -17.08
C GLN A 147 6.81 13.04 -17.37
N LYS A 148 7.41 12.44 -16.35
CA LYS A 148 8.15 11.17 -16.43
C LYS A 148 7.27 9.92 -16.32
N ARG A 149 5.96 10.08 -16.10
CA ARG A 149 5.09 8.96 -15.82
C ARG A 149 5.00 8.00 -17.00
N ILE A 150 4.90 6.72 -16.68
CA ILE A 150 4.38 5.74 -17.63
C ILE A 150 2.89 6.05 -17.83
N ARG A 151 2.49 6.32 -19.07
CA ARG A 151 1.10 6.65 -19.39
C ARG A 151 0.30 5.38 -19.63
N TYR A 152 -0.85 5.30 -18.99
CA TYR A 152 -1.85 4.30 -19.29
C TYR A 152 -2.89 4.88 -20.25
N GLU A 153 -2.91 4.41 -21.49
CA GLU A 153 -3.76 4.99 -22.54
C GLU A 153 -5.09 4.26 -22.72
N LYS A 154 -5.27 3.09 -22.10
CA LYS A 154 -6.51 2.33 -22.24
C LYS A 154 -7.56 2.84 -21.26
N VAL A 155 -8.83 2.70 -21.65
CA VAL A 155 -10.00 3.08 -20.85
C VAL A 155 -10.83 1.87 -20.42
N ASP A 156 -10.16 0.73 -20.29
CA ASP A 156 -10.78 -0.60 -20.32
C ASP A 156 -11.20 -1.15 -18.95
N ARG A 157 -10.82 -0.52 -17.84
CA ARG A 157 -11.17 -0.99 -16.50
C ARG A 157 -11.22 0.13 -15.48
N GLN A 158 -12.40 0.37 -14.92
CA GLN A 158 -12.57 1.27 -13.79
C GLN A 158 -11.88 0.71 -12.52
N PRO A 159 -11.35 1.59 -11.64
CA PRO A 159 -11.39 3.05 -11.68
C PRO A 159 -10.18 3.69 -12.37
N PHE A 160 -9.28 2.91 -12.96
CA PHE A 160 -7.93 3.37 -13.32
C PHE A 160 -7.90 4.59 -14.26
N PRO A 161 -8.69 4.68 -15.34
CA PRO A 161 -8.68 5.88 -16.19
C PRO A 161 -8.97 7.16 -15.41
N LEU A 162 -9.91 7.10 -14.45
CA LEU A 162 -10.25 8.23 -13.60
C LEU A 162 -9.18 8.50 -12.52
N VAL A 163 -8.51 7.46 -12.03
CA VAL A 163 -7.38 7.61 -11.10
C VAL A 163 -6.20 8.32 -11.77
N TYR A 164 -5.87 7.99 -13.02
CA TYR A 164 -4.82 8.72 -13.77
C TYR A 164 -5.17 10.20 -13.92
N ARG A 165 -6.41 10.52 -14.33
CA ARG A 165 -6.89 11.91 -14.44
C ARG A 165 -6.89 12.64 -13.09
N TYR A 166 -7.19 11.93 -11.99
CA TYR A 166 -7.09 12.47 -10.64
C TYR A 166 -5.63 12.80 -10.25
N TYR A 167 -4.68 11.92 -10.60
CA TYR A 167 -3.24 12.16 -10.39
C TYR A 167 -2.73 13.36 -11.19
N GLU A 168 -3.26 13.55 -12.39
CA GLU A 168 -2.96 14.67 -13.28
C GLU A 168 -3.62 16.00 -12.85
N GLY A 169 -4.51 15.95 -11.86
CA GLY A 169 -5.25 17.11 -11.37
C GLY A 169 -6.38 17.57 -12.29
N GLU A 170 -6.77 16.76 -13.28
CA GLU A 170 -7.85 17.09 -14.22
C GLU A 170 -9.25 16.96 -13.59
N VAL A 171 -9.38 16.09 -12.58
CA VAL A 171 -10.63 15.82 -11.88
C VAL A 171 -10.43 15.77 -10.38
N THR A 172 -11.44 16.19 -9.62
CA THR A 172 -11.48 16.03 -8.16
C THR A 172 -11.98 14.63 -7.78
N LEU A 173 -11.72 14.19 -6.55
CA LEU A 173 -12.26 12.92 -6.05
C LEU A 173 -13.81 12.88 -6.11
N GLU A 174 -14.47 14.01 -5.86
CA GLU A 174 -15.92 14.13 -5.97
C GLU A 174 -16.40 13.88 -7.40
N GLN A 175 -15.72 14.46 -8.39
CA GLN A 175 -16.03 14.25 -9.80
C GLN A 175 -15.76 12.79 -10.24
N VAL A 176 -14.71 12.16 -9.70
CA VAL A 176 -14.44 10.73 -9.94
C VAL A 176 -15.58 9.87 -9.39
N LYS A 177 -15.98 10.08 -8.13
CA LYS A 177 -17.08 9.35 -7.49
C LYS A 177 -18.41 9.56 -8.23
N ALA A 178 -18.71 10.79 -8.66
CA ALA A 178 -19.92 11.09 -9.42
C ALA A 178 -19.95 10.39 -10.79
N GLN A 179 -18.83 10.32 -11.50
CA GLN A 179 -18.74 9.61 -12.79
C GLN A 179 -18.88 8.09 -12.61
N LEU A 180 -18.25 7.51 -11.59
CA LEU A 180 -18.37 6.08 -11.29
C LEU A 180 -19.79 5.69 -10.88
N ALA A 181 -20.51 6.57 -10.15
CA ALA A 181 -21.90 6.34 -9.79
C ALA A 181 -22.86 6.31 -11.00
N GLN A 182 -22.47 6.93 -12.11
CA GLN A 182 -23.23 6.92 -13.36
C GLN A 182 -22.76 5.81 -14.33
N ALA A 183 -21.67 5.13 -14.01
CA ALA A 183 -21.13 4.06 -14.85
C ALA A 183 -21.95 2.78 -14.66
N SER A 184 -22.30 2.12 -15.77
CA SER A 184 -22.97 0.82 -15.76
C SER A 184 -21.98 -0.31 -15.46
N LEU A 185 -21.54 -0.42 -14.20
CA LEU A 185 -20.60 -1.45 -13.76
C LEU A 185 -21.32 -2.77 -13.44
N THR A 186 -20.71 -3.88 -13.83
CA THR A 186 -21.07 -5.19 -13.27
C THR A 186 -20.76 -5.22 -11.77
N LYS A 187 -21.38 -6.16 -11.04
CA LYS A 187 -21.12 -6.34 -9.60
C LYS A 187 -19.62 -6.51 -9.30
N ASN A 188 -18.90 -7.29 -10.11
CA ASN A 188 -17.48 -7.53 -9.89
C ASN A 188 -16.64 -6.27 -10.18
N GLU A 189 -16.99 -5.50 -11.20
CA GLU A 189 -16.33 -4.21 -11.48
C GLU A 189 -16.59 -3.18 -10.38
N GLN A 190 -17.80 -3.16 -9.82
CA GLN A 190 -18.14 -2.33 -8.66
C GLN A 190 -17.26 -2.69 -7.46
N GLN A 191 -17.19 -3.98 -7.09
CA GLN A 191 -16.37 -4.43 -5.95
C GLN A 191 -14.87 -4.15 -6.16
N SER A 192 -14.38 -4.33 -7.40
CA SER A 192 -13.02 -3.93 -7.77
C SER A 192 -12.82 -2.43 -7.61
N THR A 193 -13.77 -1.61 -8.07
CA THR A 193 -13.72 -0.15 -8.00
C THR A 193 -13.74 0.35 -6.55
N ASP A 194 -14.61 -0.20 -5.71
CA ASP A 194 -14.76 0.13 -4.30
C ASP A 194 -13.49 -0.17 -3.50
N PHE A 195 -12.65 -1.10 -3.97
CA PHE A 195 -11.34 -1.36 -3.38
C PHE A 195 -10.24 -0.45 -3.94
N TYR A 196 -10.07 -0.43 -5.26
CA TYR A 196 -8.92 0.21 -5.89
C TYR A 196 -8.97 1.74 -5.86
N LEU A 197 -10.16 2.34 -5.94
CA LEU A 197 -10.29 3.80 -5.89
C LEU A 197 -9.76 4.37 -4.57
N PRO A 198 -10.28 3.99 -3.38
CA PRO A 198 -9.78 4.55 -2.13
C PRO A 198 -8.31 4.23 -1.91
N LEU A 199 -7.83 3.04 -2.29
CA LEU A 199 -6.40 2.68 -2.18
C LEU A 199 -5.50 3.64 -2.97
N TYR A 200 -5.76 3.85 -4.25
CA TYR A 200 -4.89 4.68 -5.09
C TYR A 200 -5.01 6.17 -4.78
N VAL A 201 -6.17 6.63 -4.30
CA VAL A 201 -6.32 8.00 -3.80
C VAL A 201 -5.58 8.16 -2.47
N ALA A 202 -5.61 7.15 -1.59
CA ALA A 202 -4.86 7.16 -0.33
C ALA A 202 -3.36 7.30 -0.58
N LEU A 203 -2.81 6.52 -1.52
CA LEU A 203 -1.38 6.56 -1.86
C LEU A 203 -0.90 7.97 -2.25
N LEU A 204 -1.62 8.65 -3.15
CA LEU A 204 -1.27 10.02 -3.54
C LEU A 204 -1.47 11.02 -2.40
N THR A 205 -2.57 10.87 -1.64
CA THR A 205 -2.88 11.72 -0.50
C THR A 205 -1.78 11.63 0.58
N ASP A 206 -1.29 10.41 0.82
CA ASP A 206 -0.20 10.11 1.73
C ASP A 206 1.13 10.72 1.25
N ALA A 207 1.45 10.53 -0.04
CA ALA A 207 2.63 11.12 -0.68
C ALA A 207 2.60 12.65 -0.62
N ARG A 208 1.42 13.27 -0.66
CA ARG A 208 1.19 14.71 -0.46
C ARG A 208 1.21 15.16 1.01
N GLY A 209 1.53 14.27 1.95
CA GLY A 209 1.69 14.58 3.36
C GLY A 209 0.38 14.67 4.16
N GLN A 210 -0.78 14.42 3.53
CA GLN A 210 -2.10 14.52 4.18
C GLN A 210 -2.44 13.22 4.93
N LYS A 211 -1.66 12.91 5.97
CA LYS A 211 -1.66 11.58 6.63
C LYS A 211 -3.02 11.16 7.18
N ASP A 212 -3.76 12.05 7.83
CA ASP A 212 -5.08 11.71 8.41
C ASP A 212 -6.12 11.37 7.34
N LYS A 213 -6.10 12.11 6.22
CA LYS A 213 -6.98 11.82 5.07
C LYS A 213 -6.60 10.52 4.39
N ALA A 214 -5.30 10.28 4.20
CA ALA A 214 -4.81 9.02 3.64
C ALA A 214 -5.20 7.83 4.52
N ARG A 215 -5.09 7.98 5.84
CA ARG A 215 -5.50 6.96 6.83
C ARG A 215 -6.97 6.57 6.64
N ALA A 216 -7.86 7.55 6.56
CA ALA A 216 -9.29 7.28 6.35
C ALA A 216 -9.58 6.57 5.03
N LEU A 217 -8.87 6.92 3.96
CA LEU A 217 -9.01 6.27 2.65
C LEU A 217 -8.44 4.84 2.65
N TYR A 218 -7.34 4.58 3.35
CA TYR A 218 -6.88 3.21 3.54
C TYR A 218 -7.88 2.38 4.36
N ASP A 219 -8.47 2.96 5.41
CA ASP A 219 -9.51 2.30 6.20
C ASP A 219 -10.74 1.98 5.34
N GLU A 220 -11.14 2.86 4.41
CA GLU A 220 -12.18 2.60 3.39
C GLU A 220 -11.80 1.41 2.49
N ALA A 221 -10.58 1.39 1.93
CA ALA A 221 -10.13 0.29 1.07
C ALA A 221 -10.08 -1.06 1.81
N LEU A 222 -9.66 -1.07 3.07
CA LEU A 222 -9.49 -2.28 3.88
C LEU A 222 -10.82 -2.95 4.27
N GLN A 223 -11.96 -2.27 4.11
CA GLN A 223 -13.28 -2.87 4.29
C GLN A 223 -13.64 -3.88 3.20
N SER A 224 -12.92 -3.89 2.07
CA SER A 224 -13.19 -4.81 0.96
C SER A 224 -12.90 -6.26 1.32
N THR A 225 -13.95 -7.08 1.42
CA THR A 225 -13.81 -8.55 1.47
C THR A 225 -13.41 -9.12 0.11
N TRP A 226 -13.93 -8.53 -0.97
CA TRP A 226 -13.61 -8.92 -2.35
C TRP A 226 -12.10 -8.93 -2.61
N ALA A 227 -11.37 -7.90 -2.18
CA ALA A 227 -9.93 -7.83 -2.41
C ALA A 227 -9.18 -8.98 -1.71
N ARG A 228 -9.71 -9.50 -0.61
CA ARG A 228 -9.14 -10.65 0.10
C ARG A 228 -9.47 -11.99 -0.55
N GLU A 229 -10.39 -12.04 -1.52
CA GLU A 229 -10.94 -13.28 -2.08
C GLU A 229 -10.74 -13.39 -3.61
N ALA A 230 -10.65 -12.27 -4.33
CA ALA A 230 -10.70 -12.19 -5.79
C ALA A 230 -9.45 -12.71 -6.53
N GLY A 231 -8.42 -13.17 -5.80
CA GLY A 231 -7.21 -13.76 -6.35
C GLY A 231 -5.94 -12.97 -6.02
N TYR A 232 -4.81 -13.40 -6.60
CA TYR A 232 -3.48 -12.97 -6.18
C TYR A 232 -3.26 -11.46 -6.26
N GLY A 233 -3.63 -10.80 -7.38
CA GLY A 233 -3.44 -9.35 -7.55
C GLY A 233 -4.18 -8.51 -6.51
N PRO A 234 -5.53 -8.61 -6.41
CA PRO A 234 -6.30 -7.92 -5.39
C PRO A 234 -5.86 -8.23 -3.95
N GLN A 235 -5.51 -9.49 -3.65
CA GLN A 235 -5.02 -9.87 -2.32
C GLN A 235 -3.69 -9.18 -2.00
N TYR A 236 -2.74 -9.19 -2.95
CA TYR A 236 -1.45 -8.52 -2.79
C TYR A 236 -1.66 -7.03 -2.48
N MET A 237 -2.53 -6.37 -3.25
CA MET A 237 -2.81 -4.95 -3.07
C MET A 237 -3.55 -4.65 -1.77
N TRP A 238 -4.36 -5.58 -1.26
CA TRP A 238 -4.96 -5.45 0.06
C TRP A 238 -3.89 -5.48 1.16
N GLN A 239 -2.88 -6.35 1.02
CA GLN A 239 -1.73 -6.35 1.94
C GLN A 239 -0.92 -5.06 1.84
N VAL A 240 -0.74 -4.52 0.63
CA VAL A 240 -0.11 -3.20 0.45
C VAL A 240 -0.90 -2.12 1.18
N ALA A 241 -2.22 -2.05 1.01
CA ALA A 241 -3.08 -1.10 1.72
C ALA A 241 -2.91 -1.23 3.24
N ARG A 242 -2.87 -2.46 3.76
CA ARG A 242 -2.70 -2.74 5.20
C ARG A 242 -1.35 -2.26 5.73
N LEU A 243 -0.26 -2.52 5.00
CA LEU A 243 1.09 -2.10 5.40
C LEU A 243 1.24 -0.57 5.32
N GLN A 244 0.70 0.06 4.27
CA GLN A 244 0.70 1.51 4.12
C GLN A 244 -0.14 2.21 5.21
N ARG A 245 -1.25 1.58 5.63
CA ARG A 245 -2.05 2.06 6.75
C ARG A 245 -1.35 1.91 8.10
N ALA A 246 -0.61 0.82 8.30
CA ALA A 246 0.05 0.55 9.57
C ALA A 246 1.22 1.51 9.87
N ARG A 247 1.89 2.03 8.84
CA ARG A 247 2.99 3.00 9.02
C ARG A 247 2.54 4.40 9.43
N LEU A 248 1.25 4.73 9.26
CA LEU A 248 0.74 6.07 9.56
C LEU A 248 0.53 6.26 11.07
N PRO A 249 0.84 7.45 11.62
CA PRO A 249 0.66 7.74 13.03
C PRO A 249 -0.79 7.50 13.45
N LYS A 250 -0.99 7.03 14.68
CA LYS A 250 -2.33 6.91 15.26
C LYS A 250 -2.95 8.31 15.35
N ASN A 251 -4.23 8.43 15.05
CA ASN A 251 -4.97 9.66 15.34
C ASN A 251 -4.90 9.87 16.85
N THR A 252 -4.09 10.83 17.28
CA THR A 252 -4.16 11.35 18.64
C THR A 252 -5.32 12.33 18.63
N LYS A 253 -6.43 11.97 19.28
CA LYS A 253 -7.46 12.95 19.58
C LYS A 253 -6.93 13.94 20.61
#